data_AF-A0A1G1FB67-F1
#
_entry.id   AF-A0A1G1FB67-F1
#
_cell.length_a   1.000
_cell.length_b   1.000
_cell.length_c   1.000
_cell.angle_alpha   90.00
_cell.angle_beta   90.00
_cell.angle_gamma   90.00
#
_symmetry.space_group_name_H-M   'P 1'
#
loop_
_entity.id
_entity.type
_entity.pdbx_description
1 polymer ?
#
loop_
_entity_poly.entity_id
_entity_poly.type
_entity_poly.pdbx_seq_one_letter_code
_entity_poly.pdbx_strand_id
1 'polypeptide(L)'
;MDKSLKRKFCKSSMFLVVVVVGSIAIAGTALAGVISGWNTGTVITQPGPYVDYTTYYSTIFSDYSMSTTYGAISWKHGDVQPPGLKVVNGDDVNGTNCIMTTGYNPYDFTDKQCSDPVQSSKRFKLKNMVNAPLDLNYTVVTGNTSVYRIFQKWTDVTDLRWSGFTIQLGFTVNGVFVPSTAGDGLGFSTPTGAYFTMPVTSYQSKEDTLSAFYAQGLAGPADKYHPEPGYFNPFARMSFGLIATENTITSDGVSATYSNVFGEWLNSAAVPISVLWDDDGDINTDNILMANCADPANLVHVGTHTGDDVTGFTCTGQWVTFRSQPGLDSNGVPYVSDGIPKPINLTDLAPYVHTSATSAVASGEPKPMYMDQIEDAANLGFTFWITVADNTTWPTPGNFTVRYTPVPSGGSTLPPPAGPETSCSDGIDNDGDSLADCADPDCAGIGFCGPEGQDTTCSDGIDNDGDGFIDCADSGCAKNRSCR
;
A
#
# COMPACT_ATOMS: atom_id res chain seq x y z
N MET A 1 -89.72 14.50 38.04
CA MET A 1 -90.01 13.22 37.36
C MET A 1 -88.78 12.35 37.55
N ASP A 2 -88.70 11.65 38.69
CA ASP A 2 -88.74 10.17 38.81
C ASP A 2 -87.29 9.61 38.77
N LYS A 3 -86.65 8.91 39.72
CA LYS A 3 -86.91 8.16 40.98
C LYS A 3 -85.57 8.17 41.78
N SER A 4 -85.52 8.30 43.11
CA SER A 4 -85.41 7.20 44.10
C SER A 4 -84.29 6.17 43.79
N LEU A 5 -83.36 5.72 44.65
CA LEU A 5 -83.35 5.51 46.09
C LEU A 5 -81.92 5.06 46.56
N LYS A 6 -81.57 5.42 47.80
CA LYS A 6 -80.86 4.68 48.87
C LYS A 6 -79.48 4.01 48.66
N ARG A 7 -78.55 4.47 49.52
CA ARG A 7 -77.29 3.85 49.96
C ARG A 7 -77.46 2.44 50.53
N LYS A 8 -76.49 1.56 50.25
CA LYS A 8 -76.19 0.35 51.04
C LYS A 8 -74.67 0.16 51.19
N PHE A 9 -74.30 -0.31 52.38
CA PHE A 9 -72.98 -0.63 52.91
C PHE A 9 -72.09 -1.45 51.99
N CYS A 10 -70.77 -1.21 52.01
CA CYS A 10 -69.78 -2.17 51.56
C CYS A 10 -68.84 -2.56 52.71
N LYS A 11 -68.70 -3.88 52.92
CA LYS A 11 -67.90 -4.54 53.95
C LYS A 11 -66.42 -4.57 53.55
N SER A 12 -65.56 -4.49 54.56
CA SER A 12 -64.12 -4.72 54.48
C SER A 12 -63.80 -6.13 53.98
N SER A 13 -62.99 -6.23 52.92
CA SER A 13 -62.33 -7.46 52.48
C SER A 13 -60.85 -7.20 52.30
N MET A 14 -60.07 -7.97 53.06
CA MET A 14 -58.62 -8.05 53.11
C MET A 14 -58.06 -8.42 51.73
N PHE A 15 -57.33 -7.50 51.09
CA PHE A 15 -56.60 -7.79 49.85
C PHE A 15 -55.17 -8.25 50.20
N LEU A 16 -54.88 -9.48 49.80
CA LEU A 16 -53.56 -10.11 49.85
C LEU A 16 -52.60 -9.32 48.94
N VAL A 17 -51.55 -8.73 49.49
CA VAL A 17 -50.47 -8.11 48.69
C VAL A 17 -49.57 -9.23 48.18
N VAL A 18 -49.74 -9.61 46.92
CA VAL A 18 -48.75 -10.42 46.19
C VAL A 18 -47.70 -9.45 45.67
N VAL A 19 -46.55 -9.37 46.36
CA VAL A 19 -45.36 -8.73 45.80
C VAL A 19 -44.85 -9.67 44.70
N VAL A 20 -45.25 -9.39 43.46
CA VAL A 20 -44.53 -9.93 42.30
C VAL A 20 -43.20 -9.19 42.29
N VAL A 21 -42.15 -9.85 42.80
CA VAL A 21 -40.77 -9.46 42.52
C VAL A 21 -40.61 -9.74 41.03
N GLY A 22 -40.97 -8.74 40.22
CA GLY A 22 -40.60 -8.72 38.81
C GLY A 22 -39.08 -8.75 38.79
N SER A 23 -38.53 -9.89 38.39
CA SER A 23 -37.15 -9.98 37.99
C SER A 23 -36.95 -8.92 36.92
N ILE A 24 -36.38 -7.78 37.30
CA ILE A 24 -35.75 -6.88 36.34
C ILE A 24 -34.64 -7.75 35.77
N ALA A 25 -34.90 -8.33 34.60
CA ALA A 25 -33.84 -8.80 33.75
C ALA A 25 -33.03 -7.54 33.47
N ILE A 26 -31.94 -7.37 34.22
CA ILE A 26 -30.85 -6.50 33.82
C ILE A 26 -30.48 -7.09 32.47
N ALA A 27 -30.86 -6.41 31.39
CA ALA A 27 -30.37 -6.74 30.06
C ALA A 27 -28.85 -6.81 30.24
N GLY A 28 -28.29 -8.02 30.07
CA GLY A 28 -26.85 -8.20 30.08
C GLY A 28 -26.30 -7.12 29.16
N THR A 29 -25.44 -6.27 29.70
CA THR A 29 -24.72 -5.28 28.92
C THR A 29 -24.22 -5.98 27.67
N ALA A 30 -24.71 -5.57 26.50
CA ALA A 30 -24.36 -6.21 25.24
C ALA A 30 -22.85 -6.40 25.19
N LEU A 31 -22.40 -7.64 24.99
CA LEU A 31 -20.99 -8.01 24.96
C LEU A 31 -20.44 -7.65 23.58
N ALA A 32 -20.52 -6.39 23.20
CA ALA A 32 -20.01 -5.94 21.92
C ALA A 32 -18.50 -5.70 21.99
N GLY A 33 -17.80 -5.81 20.87
CA GLY A 33 -16.35 -5.71 20.85
C GLY A 33 -15.88 -4.28 20.66
N VAL A 34 -14.90 -3.84 21.44
CA VAL A 34 -14.08 -2.64 21.21
C VAL A 34 -12.69 -3.10 20.82
N ILE A 35 -12.14 -2.60 19.72
CA ILE A 35 -10.78 -2.90 19.30
C ILE A 35 -9.83 -2.22 20.29
N SER A 36 -9.12 -3.00 21.09
CA SER A 36 -8.15 -2.48 22.06
C SER A 36 -6.79 -2.21 21.42
N GLY A 37 -6.50 -2.83 20.28
CA GLY A 37 -5.25 -2.66 19.56
C GLY A 37 -5.10 -3.64 18.40
N TRP A 38 -4.04 -3.47 17.64
CA TRP A 38 -3.58 -4.49 16.69
C TRP A 38 -2.61 -5.45 17.38
N ASN A 39 -2.65 -6.71 16.98
CA ASN A 39 -1.86 -7.77 17.59
C ASN A 39 -0.49 -7.85 16.90
N THR A 40 0.56 -7.58 17.66
CA THR A 40 1.95 -7.58 17.18
C THR A 40 2.69 -8.89 17.47
N GLY A 41 1.99 -9.96 17.84
CA GLY A 41 2.60 -11.25 18.20
C GLY A 41 3.36 -11.93 17.06
N THR A 42 3.03 -11.62 15.81
CA THR A 42 3.74 -12.06 14.59
C THR A 42 4.42 -10.88 13.89
N VAL A 43 4.72 -9.80 14.62
CA VAL A 43 5.27 -8.57 14.06
C VAL A 43 6.58 -8.22 14.76
N ILE A 44 7.62 -7.95 13.97
CA ILE A 44 8.89 -7.39 14.47
C ILE A 44 9.01 -5.97 13.95
N THR A 45 9.06 -5.01 14.88
CA THR A 45 9.38 -3.61 14.54
C THR A 45 10.88 -3.42 14.57
N GLN A 46 11.44 -2.85 13.50
CA GLN A 46 12.87 -2.53 13.44
C GLN A 46 13.27 -1.69 14.67
N PRO A 47 14.35 -2.08 15.39
CA PRO A 47 14.79 -1.34 16.56
C PRO A 47 15.51 -0.04 16.16
N GLY A 48 15.44 0.97 17.04
CA GLY A 48 16.18 2.22 16.88
C GLY A 48 17.67 2.10 17.24
N PRO A 49 18.43 3.22 17.20
CA PRO A 49 17.95 4.60 17.06
C PRO A 49 17.39 4.90 15.66
N TYR A 50 16.39 5.78 15.61
CA TYR A 50 15.77 6.20 14.36
C TYR A 50 16.35 7.52 13.87
N VAL A 51 16.43 7.66 12.56
CA VAL A 51 16.89 8.86 11.86
C VAL A 51 15.68 9.49 11.19
N ASP A 52 15.48 10.79 11.39
CA ASP A 52 14.38 11.53 10.75
C ASP A 52 14.43 11.40 9.22
N TYR A 53 13.24 11.37 8.62
CA TYR A 53 13.05 11.17 7.19
C TYR A 53 13.57 9.85 6.63
N THR A 54 13.85 8.86 7.49
CA THR A 54 14.17 7.49 7.07
C THR A 54 12.94 6.59 7.20
N THR A 55 12.70 5.76 6.18
CA THR A 55 11.65 4.75 6.20
C THR A 55 12.09 3.49 6.96
N TYR A 56 11.24 3.07 7.90
CA TYR A 56 11.37 1.85 8.71
C TYR A 56 10.15 0.95 8.55
N TYR A 57 10.26 -0.27 9.04
CA TYR A 57 9.31 -1.36 8.86
C TYR A 57 8.97 -2.05 10.18
N SER A 58 7.68 -2.32 10.35
CA SER A 58 7.16 -3.34 11.25
C SER A 58 6.78 -4.55 10.41
N THR A 59 7.72 -5.48 10.29
CA THR A 59 7.65 -6.68 9.45
C THR A 59 6.64 -7.67 10.01
N ILE A 60 5.74 -8.15 9.15
CA ILE A 60 4.66 -9.07 9.47
C ILE A 60 5.03 -10.47 8.96
N PHE A 61 5.05 -11.42 9.88
CA PHE A 61 5.35 -12.83 9.61
C PHE A 61 4.08 -13.66 9.48
N SER A 62 4.17 -14.77 8.75
CA SER A 62 3.07 -15.71 8.53
C SER A 62 2.55 -16.35 9.82
N ASP A 63 3.44 -16.54 10.79
CA ASP A 63 3.14 -17.20 12.05
C ASP A 63 4.15 -16.82 13.16
N TYR A 64 3.96 -17.42 14.34
CA TYR A 64 4.79 -17.19 15.52
C TYR A 64 6.21 -17.75 15.45
N SER A 65 6.56 -18.55 14.43
CA SER A 65 7.94 -18.96 14.20
C SER A 65 8.80 -17.81 13.69
N MET A 66 8.16 -16.77 13.13
CA MET A 66 8.83 -15.58 12.57
C MET A 66 9.90 -15.93 11.54
N SER A 67 9.67 -16.99 10.76
CA SER A 67 10.61 -17.50 9.75
C SER A 67 10.33 -16.98 8.35
N THR A 68 9.06 -16.69 8.03
CA THR A 68 8.63 -16.26 6.69
C THR A 68 7.90 -14.93 6.77
N THR A 69 8.37 -13.94 6.01
CA THR A 69 7.79 -12.60 5.91
C THR A 69 6.76 -12.54 4.80
N TYR A 70 5.61 -11.90 5.06
CA TYR A 70 4.56 -11.72 4.06
C TYR A 70 4.33 -10.25 3.70
N GLY A 71 4.62 -9.35 4.63
CA GLY A 71 4.40 -7.93 4.44
C GLY A 71 4.98 -7.10 5.56
N ALA A 72 4.66 -5.81 5.57
CA ALA A 72 5.07 -4.91 6.64
C ALA A 72 4.13 -3.72 6.76
N ILE A 73 4.12 -3.11 7.94
CA ILE A 73 3.72 -1.71 8.09
C ILE A 73 4.97 -0.85 7.89
N SER A 74 5.03 -0.09 6.81
CA SER A 74 6.09 0.91 6.61
C SER A 74 5.73 2.24 7.24
N TRP A 75 6.71 2.94 7.77
CA TRP A 75 6.54 4.26 8.38
C TRP A 75 7.83 5.07 8.25
N LYS A 76 7.70 6.38 8.03
CA LYS A 76 8.83 7.31 7.89
C LYS A 76 9.02 8.04 9.22
N HIS A 77 10.20 7.94 9.82
CA HIS A 77 10.47 8.58 11.10
C HIS A 77 10.45 10.11 10.96
N GLY A 78 10.07 10.79 12.04
CA GLY A 78 9.70 12.20 12.08
C GLY A 78 8.25 12.30 12.56
N ASP A 79 7.35 12.60 11.63
CA ASP A 79 5.91 12.74 11.90
C ASP A 79 5.21 11.44 12.33
N VAL A 80 5.83 10.28 12.11
CA VAL A 80 5.30 8.96 12.47
C VAL A 80 6.29 8.22 13.36
N GLN A 81 5.78 7.61 14.42
CA GLN A 81 6.57 6.85 15.39
C GLN A 81 6.36 5.33 15.23
N PRO A 82 7.26 4.46 15.73
CA PRO A 82 7.00 3.02 15.72
C PRO A 82 5.70 2.69 16.50
N PRO A 83 4.92 1.68 16.06
CA PRO A 83 5.18 0.77 14.94
C PRO A 83 4.46 1.16 13.64
N GLY A 84 4.11 2.44 13.45
CA GLY A 84 3.46 2.93 12.23
C GLY A 84 1.95 2.70 12.13
N LEU A 85 1.34 1.93 13.04
CA LEU A 85 -0.10 1.66 13.11
C LEU A 85 -0.61 1.75 14.54
N LYS A 86 -1.75 2.43 14.73
CA LYS A 86 -2.48 2.51 16.00
C LYS A 86 -3.99 2.38 15.82
N VAL A 87 -4.66 2.10 16.92
CA VAL A 87 -6.13 2.16 17.05
C VAL A 87 -6.47 3.35 17.94
N VAL A 88 -7.34 4.22 17.46
CA VAL A 88 -7.89 5.36 18.21
C VAL A 88 -9.31 5.00 18.64
N ASN A 89 -9.54 5.07 19.94
CA ASN A 89 -10.85 4.89 20.55
C ASN A 89 -11.28 6.22 21.20
N GLY A 90 -12.37 6.80 20.71
CA GLY A 90 -12.88 8.07 21.23
C GLY A 90 -11.99 9.25 20.91
N ASP A 91 -11.94 9.63 19.62
CA ASP A 91 -11.37 10.90 19.14
C ASP A 91 -11.77 12.07 20.06
N ASP A 92 -10.81 12.94 20.36
CA ASP A 92 -10.92 14.00 21.35
C ASP A 92 -11.90 15.13 20.96
N VAL A 93 -12.22 15.27 19.68
CA VAL A 93 -13.16 16.28 19.18
C VAL A 93 -14.57 15.72 19.03
N ASN A 94 -14.71 14.54 18.41
CA ASN A 94 -16.02 14.03 18.01
C ASN A 94 -16.34 12.61 18.53
N GLY A 95 -15.45 12.00 19.30
CA GLY A 95 -15.63 10.67 19.89
C GLY A 95 -15.62 9.51 18.89
N THR A 96 -15.26 9.75 17.62
CA THR A 96 -15.18 8.69 16.61
C THR A 96 -14.01 7.73 16.87
N ASN A 97 -14.09 6.52 16.31
CA ASN A 97 -12.99 5.57 16.36
C ASN A 97 -12.38 5.39 14.97
N CYS A 98 -11.09 5.12 14.93
CA CYS A 98 -10.41 4.82 13.68
C CYS A 98 -9.17 3.93 13.88
N ILE A 99 -8.74 3.31 12.80
CA ILE A 99 -7.44 2.63 12.70
C ILE A 99 -6.61 3.45 11.73
N MET A 100 -5.49 3.96 12.21
CA MET A 100 -4.70 4.97 11.53
C MET A 100 -3.22 4.81 11.86
N THR A 101 -2.37 5.64 11.27
CA THR A 101 -0.94 5.62 11.63
C THR A 101 -0.67 6.33 12.97
N THR A 102 0.48 6.04 13.56
CA THR A 102 1.05 6.65 14.79
C THR A 102 1.58 8.07 14.56
N GLY A 103 0.86 8.86 13.76
CA GLY A 103 1.25 10.21 13.39
C GLY A 103 1.05 11.24 14.51
N TYR A 104 1.79 12.35 14.41
CA TYR A 104 1.66 13.54 15.27
C TYR A 104 1.25 14.77 14.47
N ASN A 105 0.66 15.74 15.15
CA ASN A 105 0.40 17.05 14.57
C ASN A 105 1.71 17.88 14.56
N PRO A 106 2.17 18.36 13.39
CA PRO A 106 3.48 19.02 13.28
C PRO A 106 3.57 20.37 14.01
N TYR A 107 2.43 20.98 14.35
CA TYR A 107 2.38 22.31 14.96
C TYR A 107 2.33 22.29 16.49
N ASP A 108 1.81 21.22 17.10
CA ASP A 108 1.59 21.12 18.55
C ASP A 108 2.08 19.80 19.18
N PHE A 109 2.61 18.88 18.37
CA PHE A 109 3.13 17.58 18.78
C PHE A 109 2.14 16.69 19.52
N THR A 110 0.84 16.96 19.38
CA THR A 110 -0.21 16.08 19.91
C THR A 110 -0.33 14.82 19.05
N ASP A 111 -0.76 13.71 19.67
CA ASP A 111 -1.10 12.49 18.96
C ASP A 111 -2.21 12.79 17.95
N LYS A 112 -1.96 12.52 16.66
CA LYS A 112 -2.96 12.78 15.62
C LYS A 112 -4.20 11.92 15.82
N GLN A 113 -5.37 12.52 15.68
CA GLN A 113 -6.68 11.90 15.89
C GLN A 113 -7.46 11.75 14.57
N CYS A 114 -8.57 11.02 14.62
CA CYS A 114 -9.40 10.68 13.46
C CYS A 114 -9.92 11.92 12.73
N SER A 115 -10.34 12.93 13.49
CA SER A 115 -11.04 14.13 13.02
C SER A 115 -10.12 15.29 12.65
N ASP A 116 -8.82 15.22 12.99
CA ASP A 116 -7.86 16.29 12.73
C ASP A 116 -7.86 16.77 11.27
N PRO A 117 -7.70 18.09 11.02
CA PRO A 117 -7.77 18.62 9.66
C PRO A 117 -6.57 18.22 8.79
N VAL A 118 -5.38 18.08 9.40
CA VAL A 118 -4.13 17.77 8.68
C VAL A 118 -4.16 16.31 8.21
N GLN A 119 -4.14 16.09 6.90
CA GLN A 119 -4.27 14.75 6.31
C GLN A 119 -2.95 14.00 6.16
N SER A 120 -1.80 14.69 6.18
CA SER A 120 -0.48 14.05 6.16
C SER A 120 -0.35 13.10 7.35
N SER A 121 0.38 11.99 7.18
CA SER A 121 0.64 11.05 8.27
C SER A 121 -0.63 10.61 9.03
N LYS A 122 -1.76 10.43 8.32
CA LYS A 122 -2.99 9.81 8.86
C LYS A 122 -3.14 8.35 8.45
N ARG A 123 -2.69 7.99 7.25
CA ARG A 123 -2.88 6.65 6.69
C ARG A 123 -1.70 5.75 7.04
N PHE A 124 -1.93 4.61 7.69
CA PHE A 124 -0.87 3.62 7.87
C PHE A 124 -0.56 2.98 6.52
N LYS A 125 0.72 2.65 6.26
CA LYS A 125 1.16 2.10 4.98
C LYS A 125 1.40 0.59 5.09
N LEU A 126 0.45 -0.20 4.61
CA LEU A 126 0.58 -1.65 4.48
C LEU A 126 1.32 -1.99 3.19
N LYS A 127 2.28 -2.91 3.25
CA LYS A 127 3.02 -3.42 2.10
C LYS A 127 2.89 -4.94 2.05
N ASN A 128 2.50 -5.51 0.92
CA ASN A 128 2.70 -6.94 0.68
C ASN A 128 4.05 -7.13 0.00
N MET A 129 4.83 -8.06 0.53
CA MET A 129 6.15 -8.41 0.00
C MET A 129 6.13 -9.72 -0.79
N VAL A 130 5.01 -10.46 -0.73
CA VAL A 130 4.79 -11.69 -1.47
C VAL A 130 3.39 -11.70 -2.10
N ASN A 131 3.24 -12.43 -3.20
CA ASN A 131 1.96 -12.67 -3.90
C ASN A 131 1.07 -13.69 -3.17
N ALA A 132 0.84 -13.48 -1.87
CA ALA A 132 0.06 -14.35 -1.01
C ALA A 132 -0.82 -13.53 -0.03
N PRO A 133 -1.84 -14.16 0.59
CA PRO A 133 -2.69 -13.49 1.58
C PRO A 133 -1.89 -12.95 2.78
N LEU A 134 -2.03 -11.66 3.09
CA LEU A 134 -1.45 -11.00 4.25
C LEU A 134 -2.53 -10.74 5.31
N ASP A 135 -2.28 -11.17 6.54
CA ASP A 135 -3.24 -11.07 7.64
C ASP A 135 -2.82 -10.01 8.67
N LEU A 136 -3.74 -9.08 8.97
CA LEU A 136 -3.63 -8.18 10.12
C LEU A 136 -4.60 -8.62 11.22
N ASN A 137 -4.04 -8.90 12.39
CA ASN A 137 -4.81 -9.37 13.53
C ASN A 137 -5.11 -8.23 14.51
N TYR A 138 -6.33 -8.18 15.02
CA TYR A 138 -6.79 -7.17 15.96
C TYR A 138 -7.33 -7.80 17.22
N THR A 139 -6.98 -7.22 18.37
CA THR A 139 -7.50 -7.64 19.67
C THR A 139 -8.74 -6.84 20.02
N VAL A 140 -9.73 -7.56 20.52
CA VAL A 140 -11.06 -7.06 20.86
C VAL A 140 -11.33 -7.35 22.33
N VAL A 141 -11.80 -6.34 23.04
CA VAL A 141 -12.26 -6.46 24.44
C VAL A 141 -13.76 -6.22 24.50
N THR A 142 -14.39 -6.72 25.56
CA THR A 142 -15.80 -6.49 25.81
C THR A 142 -16.11 -5.00 26.04
N GLY A 143 -17.17 -4.51 25.41
CA GLY A 143 -17.63 -3.13 25.42
C GLY A 143 -18.93 -2.95 24.63
N ASN A 144 -19.17 -1.74 24.12
CA ASN A 144 -20.34 -1.44 23.27
C ASN A 144 -20.00 -1.66 21.79
N THR A 145 -21.04 -1.75 20.94
CA THR A 145 -20.84 -1.80 19.49
C THR A 145 -20.04 -0.59 19.06
N SER A 146 -18.96 -0.85 18.35
CA SER A 146 -17.99 0.16 17.96
C SER A 146 -17.79 0.14 16.45
N VAL A 147 -17.58 1.33 15.89
CA VAL A 147 -17.49 1.56 14.45
C VAL A 147 -16.16 2.26 14.21
N TYR A 148 -15.30 1.68 13.37
CA TYR A 148 -13.95 2.17 13.11
C TYR A 148 -13.80 2.56 11.65
N ARG A 149 -13.38 3.80 11.43
CA ARG A 149 -12.89 4.23 10.11
C ARG A 149 -11.48 3.71 9.88
N ILE A 150 -11.23 3.13 8.73
CA ILE A 150 -9.89 2.65 8.37
C ILE A 150 -9.20 3.69 7.48
N PHE A 151 -8.05 4.17 7.95
CA PHE A 151 -7.16 5.06 7.20
C PHE A 151 -5.91 4.30 6.79
N GLN A 152 -5.90 3.75 5.57
CA GLN A 152 -4.76 2.98 5.08
C GLN A 152 -4.27 3.44 3.71
N LYS A 153 -3.01 3.16 3.42
CA LYS A 153 -2.42 3.01 2.09
C LYS A 153 -1.98 1.56 1.96
N TRP A 154 -2.18 0.95 0.79
CA TRP A 154 -1.69 -0.39 0.48
C TRP A 154 -0.79 -0.30 -0.75
N THR A 155 0.36 -0.96 -0.68
CA THR A 155 1.36 -0.98 -1.74
C THR A 155 1.71 -2.42 -2.08
N ASP A 156 1.77 -2.70 -3.37
CA ASP A 156 2.35 -3.92 -3.93
C ASP A 156 3.88 -3.76 -4.03
N VAL A 157 4.62 -4.55 -3.24
CA VAL A 157 6.09 -4.62 -3.27
C VAL A 157 6.54 -5.99 -3.81
N THR A 158 5.64 -6.67 -4.51
CA THR A 158 5.89 -7.99 -5.06
C THR A 158 6.47 -7.91 -6.47
N ASP A 159 6.87 -9.05 -6.99
CA ASP A 159 7.40 -9.25 -8.34
C ASP A 159 6.32 -9.21 -9.43
N LEU A 160 5.07 -9.58 -9.12
CA LEU A 160 3.96 -9.60 -10.06
C LEU A 160 2.98 -8.46 -9.81
N ARG A 161 2.63 -7.73 -10.87
CA ARG A 161 1.56 -6.72 -10.81
C ARG A 161 0.22 -7.34 -10.47
N TRP A 162 -0.59 -6.62 -9.71
CA TRP A 162 -1.94 -7.07 -9.35
C TRP A 162 -3.01 -6.56 -10.31
N SER A 163 -3.85 -7.48 -10.79
CA SER A 163 -5.06 -7.14 -11.53
C SER A 163 -6.22 -6.77 -10.61
N GLY A 164 -6.11 -7.11 -9.32
CA GLY A 164 -7.11 -6.83 -8.31
C GLY A 164 -6.70 -7.38 -6.95
N PHE A 165 -7.66 -7.40 -6.03
CA PHE A 165 -7.49 -7.88 -4.67
C PHE A 165 -8.83 -8.16 -4.01
N THR A 166 -8.77 -8.86 -2.89
CA THR A 166 -9.89 -9.03 -1.97
C THR A 166 -9.44 -8.72 -0.54
N ILE A 167 -10.26 -7.98 0.21
CA ILE A 167 -10.11 -7.76 1.64
C ILE A 167 -11.24 -8.52 2.35
N GLN A 168 -10.90 -9.42 3.26
CA GLN A 168 -11.88 -10.25 3.98
C GLN A 168 -11.77 -10.06 5.48
N LEU A 169 -12.92 -10.07 6.15
CA LEU A 169 -12.98 -10.20 7.61
C LEU A 169 -13.07 -11.68 7.98
N GLY A 170 -12.52 -12.04 9.14
CA GLY A 170 -12.53 -13.41 9.62
C GLY A 170 -11.72 -13.60 10.89
N PHE A 171 -11.27 -14.82 11.12
CA PHE A 171 -10.64 -15.27 12.35
C PHE A 171 -9.46 -16.17 12.04
N THR A 172 -8.35 -16.03 12.77
CA THR A 172 -7.25 -16.98 12.70
C THR A 172 -7.43 -18.06 13.76
N VAL A 173 -7.75 -19.28 13.33
CA VAL A 173 -7.95 -20.44 14.20
C VAL A 173 -6.85 -21.46 13.93
N ASN A 174 -5.97 -21.68 14.91
CA ASN A 174 -4.82 -22.59 14.77
C ASN A 174 -3.93 -22.28 13.54
N GLY A 175 -3.70 -20.99 13.26
CA GLY A 175 -2.91 -20.54 12.11
C GLY A 175 -3.64 -20.59 10.76
N VAL A 176 -4.93 -20.96 10.74
CA VAL A 176 -5.75 -21.01 9.53
C VAL A 176 -6.80 -19.90 9.58
N PHE A 177 -6.92 -19.15 8.49
CA PHE A 177 -7.97 -18.15 8.37
C PHE A 177 -9.33 -18.79 8.08
N VAL A 178 -10.31 -18.39 8.88
CA VAL A 178 -11.71 -18.77 8.80
C VAL A 178 -12.50 -17.48 8.50
N PRO A 179 -13.11 -17.35 7.31
CA PRO A 179 -13.89 -16.16 6.97
C PRO A 179 -15.04 -15.90 7.95
N SER A 180 -15.34 -14.62 8.19
CA SER A 180 -16.55 -14.21 8.92
C SER A 180 -17.81 -14.48 8.10
N THR A 181 -18.95 -14.58 8.78
CA THR A 181 -20.25 -14.85 8.17
C THR A 181 -21.26 -13.79 8.56
N ALA A 182 -22.24 -13.55 7.69
CA ALA A 182 -23.24 -12.51 7.93
C ALA A 182 -23.96 -12.72 9.28
N GLY A 183 -24.04 -11.65 10.08
CA GLY A 183 -24.68 -11.65 11.38
C GLY A 183 -23.83 -12.21 12.53
N ASP A 184 -22.53 -12.44 12.33
CA ASP A 184 -21.61 -12.84 13.41
C ASP A 184 -21.10 -11.67 14.27
N GLY A 185 -21.59 -10.45 14.01
CA GLY A 185 -21.20 -9.25 14.75
C GLY A 185 -19.93 -8.58 14.23
N LEU A 186 -19.32 -9.06 13.15
CA LEU A 186 -18.19 -8.44 12.49
C LEU A 186 -18.54 -8.10 11.04
N GLY A 187 -18.36 -6.85 10.61
CA GLY A 187 -18.65 -6.53 9.22
C GLY A 187 -18.20 -5.18 8.73
N PHE A 188 -17.99 -5.08 7.42
CA PHE A 188 -17.89 -3.83 6.69
C PHE A 188 -19.25 -3.11 6.72
N SER A 189 -19.17 -1.79 6.87
CA SER A 189 -20.34 -1.00 7.25
C SER A 189 -20.28 0.43 6.74
N THR A 190 -21.39 1.13 6.90
CA THR A 190 -21.49 2.57 6.78
C THR A 190 -20.83 3.29 7.97
N PRO A 191 -20.57 4.61 7.88
CA PRO A 191 -20.07 5.40 9.02
C PRO A 191 -20.96 5.35 10.28
N THR A 192 -22.25 5.00 10.13
CA THR A 192 -23.19 4.86 11.25
C THR A 192 -23.25 3.44 11.82
N GLY A 193 -22.43 2.52 11.31
CA GLY A 193 -22.35 1.14 11.75
C GLY A 193 -23.38 0.18 11.14
N ALA A 194 -24.12 0.61 10.12
CA ALA A 194 -25.03 -0.31 9.41
C ALA A 194 -24.22 -1.17 8.42
N TYR A 195 -24.31 -2.50 8.56
CA TYR A 195 -23.61 -3.47 7.72
C TYR A 195 -24.07 -3.41 6.25
N PHE A 196 -23.15 -3.72 5.34
CA PHE A 196 -23.45 -3.88 3.90
C PHE A 196 -24.15 -5.22 3.62
N THR A 197 -25.41 -5.31 4.02
CA THR A 197 -26.25 -6.51 3.82
C THR A 197 -26.53 -6.83 2.35
N MET A 198 -26.32 -5.87 1.46
CA MET A 198 -26.34 -6.02 0.00
C MET A 198 -25.04 -5.43 -0.58
N PRO A 199 -24.59 -5.87 -1.78
CA PRO A 199 -23.40 -5.31 -2.40
C PRO A 199 -23.48 -3.79 -2.55
N VAL A 200 -22.46 -3.09 -2.07
CA VAL A 200 -22.28 -1.64 -2.15
C VAL A 200 -21.06 -1.33 -3.00
N THR A 201 -21.18 -0.42 -3.96
CA THR A 201 -20.06 -0.05 -4.84
C THR A 201 -19.44 1.28 -4.42
N SER A 202 -18.12 1.44 -4.63
CA SER A 202 -17.46 2.73 -4.39
C SER A 202 -17.95 3.83 -5.33
N TYR A 203 -18.41 3.49 -6.54
CA TYR A 203 -18.96 4.45 -7.52
C TYR A 203 -20.23 5.16 -7.05
N GLN A 204 -21.03 4.50 -6.21
CA GLN A 204 -22.28 5.04 -5.68
C GLN A 204 -22.14 5.53 -4.23
N SER A 205 -20.99 5.25 -3.62
CA SER A 205 -20.70 5.61 -2.24
C SER A 205 -20.06 6.99 -2.16
N LYS A 206 -20.27 7.65 -1.03
CA LYS A 206 -19.44 8.81 -0.69
C LYS A 206 -18.01 8.34 -0.44
N GLU A 207 -17.04 9.20 -0.78
CA GLU A 207 -15.62 8.89 -0.60
C GLU A 207 -15.24 8.58 0.86
N ASP A 208 -15.98 9.14 1.82
CA ASP A 208 -15.80 8.91 3.25
C ASP A 208 -16.34 7.54 3.73
N THR A 209 -17.15 6.87 2.92
CA THR A 209 -17.85 5.63 3.26
C THR A 209 -17.11 4.43 2.68
N LEU A 210 -16.82 4.45 1.38
CA LEU A 210 -16.11 3.37 0.69
C LEU A 210 -15.37 3.96 -0.52
N SER A 211 -14.04 3.97 -0.46
CA SER A 211 -13.20 4.50 -1.54
C SER A 211 -11.83 3.85 -1.59
N ALA A 212 -11.26 3.83 -2.81
CA ALA A 212 -9.85 3.54 -3.06
C ALA A 212 -9.32 4.53 -4.10
N PHE A 213 -8.43 5.43 -3.68
CA PHE A 213 -7.85 6.50 -4.51
C PHE A 213 -6.33 6.50 -4.43
N TYR A 214 -5.67 6.80 -5.54
CA TYR A 214 -4.23 7.11 -5.57
C TYR A 214 -3.97 8.50 -4.98
N ALA A 215 -2.75 9.05 -5.05
CA ALA A 215 -2.51 10.42 -4.58
C ALA A 215 -3.25 11.48 -5.43
N GLN A 216 -3.69 12.58 -4.81
CA GLN A 216 -4.40 13.66 -5.52
C GLN A 216 -3.49 14.34 -6.53
N GLY A 217 -2.22 14.56 -6.18
CA GLY A 217 -1.25 15.23 -7.05
C GLY A 217 -0.98 14.49 -8.36
N LEU A 218 -1.31 13.20 -8.46
CA LEU A 218 -1.22 12.46 -9.72
C LEU A 218 -2.39 12.75 -10.65
N ALA A 219 -3.61 12.84 -10.11
CA ALA A 219 -4.82 13.02 -10.90
C ALA A 219 -5.99 13.49 -10.04
N GLY A 220 -6.68 14.52 -10.51
CA GLY A 220 -7.84 15.10 -9.85
C GLY A 220 -8.01 16.58 -10.17
N PRO A 221 -9.24 17.11 -10.04
CA PRO A 221 -9.43 18.55 -9.99
C PRO A 221 -8.76 19.13 -8.75
N ALA A 222 -8.36 20.40 -8.85
CA ALA A 222 -7.93 21.17 -7.70
C ALA A 222 -9.04 21.21 -6.64
N ASP A 223 -8.66 21.08 -5.38
CA ASP A 223 -9.56 21.13 -4.25
C ASP A 223 -9.01 22.03 -3.14
N LYS A 224 -9.76 22.15 -2.02
CA LYS A 224 -9.39 23.01 -0.90
C LYS A 224 -8.02 22.67 -0.29
N TYR A 225 -7.64 21.40 -0.32
CA TYR A 225 -6.43 20.86 0.28
C TYR A 225 -5.31 20.69 -0.75
N HIS A 226 -5.64 20.70 -2.03
CA HIS A 226 -4.70 20.59 -3.15
C HIS A 226 -5.04 21.64 -4.22
N PRO A 227 -4.49 22.87 -4.10
CA PRO A 227 -4.85 23.97 -4.98
C PRO A 227 -4.35 23.77 -6.43
N GLU A 228 -3.38 22.88 -6.63
CA GLU A 228 -2.93 22.45 -7.95
C GLU A 228 -3.74 21.21 -8.42
N PRO A 229 -4.21 21.19 -9.68
CA PRO A 229 -4.83 19.98 -10.22
C PRO A 229 -3.78 18.89 -10.47
N GLY A 230 -4.23 17.64 -10.49
CA GLY A 230 -3.35 16.48 -10.64
C GLY A 230 -2.59 16.46 -11.97
N TYR A 231 -1.33 16.02 -11.90
CA TYR A 231 -0.37 16.09 -12.99
C TYR A 231 -0.76 15.29 -14.24
N PHE A 232 -1.17 14.03 -14.13
CA PHE A 232 -1.52 13.19 -15.28
C PHE A 232 -2.93 13.47 -15.82
N ASN A 233 -3.86 13.86 -14.94
CA ASN A 233 -5.22 14.20 -15.32
C ASN A 233 -5.81 15.24 -14.37
N PRO A 234 -6.05 16.48 -14.83
CA PRO A 234 -6.53 17.57 -13.97
C PRO A 234 -8.05 17.54 -13.74
N PHE A 235 -8.77 16.56 -14.30
CA PHE A 235 -10.24 16.55 -14.32
C PHE A 235 -10.85 15.41 -13.51
N ALA A 236 -10.17 14.27 -13.41
CA ALA A 236 -10.67 13.07 -12.76
C ALA A 236 -9.61 12.45 -11.86
N ARG A 237 -10.05 11.89 -10.73
CA ARG A 237 -9.20 11.13 -9.81
C ARG A 237 -8.76 9.81 -10.46
N MET A 238 -7.57 9.33 -10.11
CA MET A 238 -7.20 7.93 -10.26
C MET A 238 -7.76 7.13 -9.06
N SER A 239 -8.46 6.04 -9.34
CA SER A 239 -9.13 5.20 -8.34
C SER A 239 -9.07 3.71 -8.67
N PHE A 240 -9.45 2.89 -7.69
CA PHE A 240 -9.77 1.47 -7.88
C PHE A 240 -11.24 1.24 -7.52
N GLY A 241 -12.00 0.57 -8.40
CA GLY A 241 -13.38 0.19 -8.13
C GLY A 241 -13.44 -0.79 -6.96
N LEU A 242 -14.46 -0.69 -6.12
CA LEU A 242 -14.68 -1.61 -4.99
C LEU A 242 -16.13 -2.07 -4.96
N ILE A 243 -16.33 -3.34 -4.62
CA ILE A 243 -17.62 -3.94 -4.29
C ILE A 243 -17.52 -4.51 -2.86
N ALA A 244 -18.25 -3.92 -1.93
CA ALA A 244 -18.28 -4.32 -0.53
C ALA A 244 -19.57 -5.07 -0.19
N THR A 245 -19.43 -6.16 0.54
CA THR A 245 -20.49 -6.87 1.27
C THR A 245 -20.14 -6.80 2.77
N GLU A 246 -20.98 -7.36 3.63
CA GLU A 246 -20.70 -7.40 5.07
C GLU A 246 -19.31 -8.00 5.40
N ASN A 247 -18.84 -9.02 4.68
CA ASN A 247 -17.61 -9.75 5.08
C ASN A 247 -16.46 -9.60 4.10
N THR A 248 -16.68 -8.99 2.94
CA THR A 248 -15.69 -8.95 1.86
C THR A 248 -15.78 -7.66 1.07
N ILE A 249 -14.62 -7.07 0.79
CA ILE A 249 -14.44 -6.04 -0.23
C ILE A 249 -13.64 -6.67 -1.38
N THR A 250 -14.20 -6.67 -2.57
CA THR A 250 -13.53 -7.14 -3.79
C THR A 250 -13.26 -5.95 -4.69
N SER A 251 -12.08 -5.92 -5.30
CA SER A 251 -11.72 -4.91 -6.29
C SER A 251 -12.53 -5.10 -7.59
N ASP A 252 -12.92 -4.00 -8.22
CA ASP A 252 -13.68 -3.94 -9.48
C ASP A 252 -12.89 -3.16 -10.56
N GLY A 253 -11.60 -3.48 -10.66
CA GLY A 253 -10.67 -2.92 -11.64
C GLY A 253 -10.17 -1.50 -11.34
N VAL A 254 -9.06 -1.15 -11.96
CA VAL A 254 -8.48 0.19 -11.86
C VAL A 254 -9.21 1.17 -12.80
N SER A 255 -9.33 2.43 -12.40
CA SER A 255 -9.97 3.46 -13.21
C SER A 255 -9.25 3.68 -14.55
N ALA A 256 -10.00 4.03 -15.60
CA ALA A 256 -9.43 4.40 -16.89
C ALA A 256 -8.43 5.57 -16.78
N THR A 257 -8.64 6.50 -15.84
CA THR A 257 -7.70 7.59 -15.55
C THR A 257 -6.31 7.08 -15.21
N TYR A 258 -6.21 5.96 -14.50
CA TYR A 258 -4.95 5.33 -14.14
C TYR A 258 -4.44 4.44 -15.28
N SER A 259 -5.29 3.53 -15.79
CA SER A 259 -4.84 2.53 -16.76
C SER A 259 -4.47 3.10 -18.12
N ASN A 260 -5.02 4.25 -18.52
CA ASN A 260 -4.59 4.95 -19.73
C ASN A 260 -3.15 5.49 -19.62
N VAL A 261 -2.61 5.65 -18.41
CA VAL A 261 -1.25 6.14 -18.15
C VAL A 261 -0.31 4.99 -17.81
N PHE A 262 -0.72 4.10 -16.91
CA PHE A 262 0.16 3.09 -16.31
C PHE A 262 -0.21 1.64 -16.64
N GLY A 263 -1.38 1.42 -17.25
CA GLY A 263 -1.94 0.08 -17.46
C GLY A 263 -2.50 -0.52 -16.16
N GLU A 264 -2.10 -1.75 -15.86
CA GLU A 264 -2.44 -2.38 -14.58
C GLU A 264 -1.76 -1.69 -13.39
N TRP A 265 -2.19 -2.02 -12.17
CA TRP A 265 -1.61 -1.43 -10.97
C TRP A 265 -0.11 -1.73 -10.88
N LEU A 266 0.70 -0.68 -10.82
CA LEU A 266 2.14 -0.76 -10.65
C LEU A 266 2.50 -1.29 -9.27
N ASN A 267 3.42 -2.26 -9.24
CA ASN A 267 4.21 -2.56 -8.05
C ASN A 267 5.25 -1.46 -7.81
N SER A 268 5.81 -1.40 -6.61
CA SER A 268 6.76 -0.34 -6.22
C SER A 268 8.04 -0.34 -7.05
N ALA A 269 8.43 -1.47 -7.64
CA ALA A 269 9.61 -1.56 -8.51
C ALA A 269 9.36 -1.02 -9.93
N ALA A 270 8.11 -0.99 -10.40
CA ALA A 270 7.77 -0.53 -11.76
C ALA A 270 7.25 0.91 -11.82
N VAL A 271 7.32 1.67 -10.71
CA VAL A 271 6.96 3.08 -10.75
C VAL A 271 7.94 3.87 -11.62
N PRO A 272 7.47 4.82 -12.44
CA PRO A 272 8.34 5.58 -13.32
C PRO A 272 9.26 6.51 -12.53
N ILE A 273 10.46 6.72 -13.07
CA ILE A 273 11.30 7.85 -12.68
C ILE A 273 10.69 9.16 -13.15
N SER A 274 10.86 10.19 -12.34
CA SER A 274 10.31 11.51 -12.54
C SER A 274 11.34 12.59 -12.27
N VAL A 275 11.01 13.81 -12.68
CA VAL A 275 11.66 15.04 -12.23
C VAL A 275 10.69 15.75 -11.32
N LEU A 276 11.12 15.98 -10.09
CA LEU A 276 10.43 16.76 -9.07
C LEU A 276 11.05 18.15 -8.97
N TRP A 277 10.25 19.13 -8.57
CA TRP A 277 10.69 20.47 -8.23
C TRP A 277 10.38 20.74 -6.76
N ASP A 278 11.40 21.17 -6.03
CA ASP A 278 11.30 21.60 -4.63
C ASP A 278 10.69 23.01 -4.56
N ASP A 279 9.45 23.10 -4.09
CA ASP A 279 8.68 24.35 -4.12
C ASP A 279 8.86 25.22 -2.87
N ASP A 280 9.32 24.66 -1.76
CA ASP A 280 9.40 25.31 -0.45
C ASP A 280 10.82 25.36 0.12
N GLY A 281 11.77 24.68 -0.52
CA GLY A 281 13.18 24.58 -0.13
C GLY A 281 13.46 23.48 0.88
N ASP A 282 12.51 22.58 1.13
CA ASP A 282 12.70 21.34 1.87
C ASP A 282 12.39 20.14 0.98
N ILE A 283 13.45 19.50 0.51
CA ILE A 283 13.36 18.34 -0.37
C ILE A 283 12.54 17.16 0.20
N ASN A 284 12.31 17.13 1.51
CA ASN A 284 11.53 16.08 2.17
C ASN A 284 10.02 16.34 2.12
N THR A 285 9.59 17.54 1.74
CA THR A 285 8.19 17.97 1.74
C THR A 285 7.74 18.45 0.37
N ASP A 286 6.46 18.18 0.07
CA ASP A 286 5.64 18.87 -0.94
C ASP A 286 6.28 19.14 -2.32
N ASN A 287 7.02 18.16 -2.83
CA ASN A 287 7.64 18.25 -4.15
C ASN A 287 6.64 18.15 -5.30
N ILE A 288 6.83 19.00 -6.32
CA ILE A 288 5.92 19.12 -7.45
C ILE A 288 6.45 18.31 -8.65
N LEU A 289 5.61 17.41 -9.18
CA LEU A 289 5.95 16.59 -10.35
C LEU A 289 6.03 17.45 -11.64
N MET A 290 7.20 17.48 -12.28
CA MET A 290 7.48 18.31 -13.46
C MET A 290 7.52 17.51 -14.76
N ALA A 291 8.09 16.30 -14.71
CA ALA A 291 8.23 15.42 -15.85
C ALA A 291 8.33 13.96 -15.41
N ASN A 292 8.09 13.03 -16.33
CA ASN A 292 8.32 11.60 -16.11
C ASN A 292 8.87 10.93 -17.37
N CYS A 293 9.54 9.79 -17.20
CA CYS A 293 9.89 8.93 -18.32
C CYS A 293 8.59 8.40 -18.95
N ALA A 294 8.45 8.55 -20.28
CA ALA A 294 7.19 8.24 -20.97
C ALA A 294 6.80 6.77 -20.91
N ASP A 295 7.81 5.89 -20.94
CA ASP A 295 7.63 4.45 -20.90
C ASP A 295 8.51 3.88 -19.77
N PRO A 296 7.90 3.23 -18.76
CA PRO A 296 8.64 2.56 -17.70
C PRO A 296 9.65 1.52 -18.18
N ALA A 297 9.49 0.95 -19.38
CA ALA A 297 10.46 0.02 -19.95
C ALA A 297 11.79 0.69 -20.35
N ASN A 298 11.80 2.03 -20.50
CA ASN A 298 13.00 2.80 -20.80
C ASN A 298 13.69 3.37 -19.55
N LEU A 299 13.35 2.85 -18.37
CA LEU A 299 14.05 3.14 -17.13
C LEU A 299 15.38 2.39 -17.12
N VAL A 300 16.46 3.12 -16.89
CA VAL A 300 17.78 2.52 -16.67
C VAL A 300 18.04 2.45 -15.19
N HIS A 301 18.18 1.23 -14.68
CA HIS A 301 18.43 0.94 -13.27
C HIS A 301 19.94 0.75 -12.99
N VAL A 302 20.79 1.67 -13.46
CA VAL A 302 22.25 1.56 -13.23
C VAL A 302 22.68 2.00 -11.83
N GLY A 303 21.75 2.17 -10.90
CA GLY A 303 22.09 2.62 -9.56
C GLY A 303 21.12 2.15 -8.48
N THR A 304 21.20 2.78 -7.32
CA THR A 304 20.63 2.25 -6.06
C THR A 304 19.45 3.08 -5.60
N HIS A 305 18.36 2.42 -5.21
CA HIS A 305 17.31 3.02 -4.37
C HIS A 305 17.67 2.69 -2.92
N THR A 306 18.14 3.69 -2.16
CA THR A 306 18.55 3.52 -0.77
C THR A 306 17.71 4.42 0.12
N GLY A 307 16.84 3.82 0.93
CA GLY A 307 15.90 4.58 1.75
C GLY A 307 14.77 5.14 0.90
N ASP A 308 14.70 6.47 0.78
CA ASP A 308 13.73 7.20 -0.04
C ASP A 308 14.43 7.98 -1.17
N ASP A 309 15.72 7.72 -1.46
CA ASP A 309 16.48 8.41 -2.52
C ASP A 309 16.96 7.43 -3.59
N VAL A 310 16.87 7.89 -4.84
CA VAL A 310 17.37 7.19 -6.02
C VAL A 310 18.69 7.77 -6.45
N THR A 311 19.66 6.93 -6.80
CA THR A 311 20.92 7.40 -7.40
C THR A 311 21.19 6.58 -8.64
N GLY A 312 21.55 7.21 -9.75
CA GLY A 312 21.93 6.53 -11.00
C GLY A 312 20.75 6.02 -11.84
N PHE A 313 19.52 6.31 -11.44
CA PHE A 313 18.34 6.07 -12.28
C PHE A 313 18.22 7.17 -13.35
N THR A 314 17.94 6.76 -14.59
CA THR A 314 17.70 7.70 -15.69
C THR A 314 16.72 7.10 -16.70
N CYS A 315 16.27 7.91 -17.65
CA CYS A 315 15.42 7.50 -18.76
C CYS A 315 16.26 7.48 -20.04
N THR A 316 16.42 6.32 -20.68
CA THR A 316 17.00 6.21 -22.04
C THR A 316 16.00 6.57 -23.12
N GLY A 317 14.72 6.61 -22.76
CA GLY A 317 13.61 6.97 -23.63
C GLY A 317 13.32 8.46 -23.64
N GLN A 318 12.08 8.79 -24.02
CA GLN A 318 11.61 10.16 -24.11
C GLN A 318 11.11 10.67 -22.76
N TRP A 319 11.53 11.86 -22.35
CA TRP A 319 10.92 12.56 -21.23
C TRP A 319 9.64 13.25 -21.69
N VAL A 320 8.62 13.21 -20.84
CA VAL A 320 7.35 13.91 -21.10
C VAL A 320 6.94 14.75 -19.91
N THR A 321 6.27 15.87 -20.21
CA THR A 321 5.53 16.64 -19.23
C THR A 321 4.04 16.66 -19.56
N PHE A 322 3.18 16.59 -18.55
CA PHE A 322 1.74 16.80 -18.69
C PHE A 322 1.33 18.25 -18.37
N ARG A 323 2.31 19.09 -18.00
CA ARG A 323 2.13 20.53 -17.80
C ARG A 323 1.85 21.22 -19.12
N SER A 324 1.10 22.33 -19.10
CA SER A 324 0.77 23.07 -20.32
C SER A 324 2.02 23.59 -21.06
N GLN A 325 3.10 23.84 -20.33
CA GLN A 325 4.44 24.16 -20.84
C GLN A 325 5.51 23.55 -19.91
N PRO A 326 6.73 23.26 -20.40
CA PRO A 326 7.83 22.84 -19.55
C PRO A 326 8.34 23.99 -18.67
N GLY A 327 8.95 23.64 -17.54
CA GLY A 327 9.60 24.58 -16.63
C GLY A 327 8.63 25.42 -15.79
N LEU A 328 9.07 26.62 -15.43
CA LEU A 328 8.36 27.57 -14.57
C LEU A 328 7.90 28.80 -15.37
N ASP A 329 6.82 29.42 -14.92
CA ASP A 329 6.31 30.68 -15.47
C ASP A 329 7.18 31.89 -15.05
N SER A 330 6.77 33.09 -15.47
CA SER A 330 7.48 34.33 -15.13
C SER A 330 7.53 34.65 -13.63
N ASN A 331 6.68 34.01 -12.83
CA ASN A 331 6.64 34.16 -11.37
C ASN A 331 7.43 33.06 -10.66
N GLY A 332 8.05 32.15 -11.40
CA GLY A 332 8.76 30.99 -10.84
C GLY A 332 7.83 29.90 -10.32
N VAL A 333 6.62 29.80 -10.88
CA VAL A 333 5.63 28.77 -10.51
C VAL A 333 5.47 27.76 -11.66
N PRO A 334 5.33 26.45 -11.37
CA PRO A 334 5.08 25.45 -12.41
C PRO A 334 3.81 25.75 -13.23
N TYR A 335 3.88 25.53 -14.53
CA TYR A 335 2.70 25.62 -15.39
C TYR A 335 1.69 24.52 -15.03
N VAL A 336 0.41 24.87 -14.98
CA VAL A 336 -0.68 23.95 -14.63
C VAL A 336 -0.75 22.77 -15.61
N SER A 337 -1.11 21.58 -15.12
CA SER A 337 -1.38 20.42 -15.96
C SER A 337 -2.63 20.59 -16.84
N ASP A 338 -2.51 20.21 -18.11
CA ASP A 338 -3.64 20.04 -19.03
C ASP A 338 -3.97 18.56 -19.31
N GLY A 339 -3.20 17.63 -18.70
CA GLY A 339 -3.36 16.19 -18.86
C GLY A 339 -2.94 15.65 -20.23
N ILE A 340 -2.22 16.44 -21.04
CA ILE A 340 -1.75 16.04 -22.37
C ILE A 340 -0.23 15.84 -22.33
N PRO A 341 0.30 14.63 -22.59
CA PRO A 341 1.73 14.38 -22.59
C PRO A 341 2.43 15.15 -23.72
N LYS A 342 3.51 15.85 -23.39
CA LYS A 342 4.33 16.63 -24.32
C LYS A 342 5.79 16.16 -24.20
N PRO A 343 6.43 15.72 -25.29
CA PRO A 343 7.85 15.40 -25.28
C PRO A 343 8.70 16.62 -24.92
N ILE A 344 9.72 16.43 -24.08
CA ILE A 344 10.64 17.48 -23.65
C ILE A 344 12.07 16.95 -23.57
N ASN A 345 13.03 17.86 -23.57
CA ASN A 345 14.38 17.61 -23.06
C ASN A 345 14.48 18.11 -21.62
N LEU A 346 15.37 17.53 -20.81
CA LEU A 346 15.57 18.00 -19.43
C LEU A 346 16.00 19.48 -19.36
N THR A 347 16.72 19.97 -20.38
CA THR A 347 17.10 21.38 -20.51
C THR A 347 15.92 22.33 -20.68
N ASP A 348 14.75 21.81 -21.07
CA ASP A 348 13.51 22.61 -21.18
C ASP A 348 12.89 22.89 -19.80
N LEU A 349 13.24 22.11 -18.77
CA LEU A 349 12.76 22.30 -17.41
C LEU A 349 13.65 23.28 -16.64
N ALA A 350 14.96 23.01 -16.63
CA ALA A 350 15.97 23.81 -15.96
C ALA A 350 17.33 23.62 -16.64
N PRO A 351 18.27 24.56 -16.47
CA PRO A 351 19.65 24.39 -16.96
C PRO A 351 20.33 23.14 -16.40
N TYR A 352 19.93 22.71 -15.20
CA TYR A 352 20.45 21.54 -14.53
C TYR A 352 19.32 20.81 -13.80
N VAL A 353 19.27 19.48 -13.96
CA VAL A 353 18.39 18.57 -13.23
C VAL A 353 19.29 17.59 -12.50
N HIS A 354 19.19 17.58 -11.18
CA HIS A 354 19.97 16.70 -10.31
C HIS A 354 19.51 15.26 -10.46
N THR A 355 20.44 14.31 -10.44
CA THR A 355 20.14 12.88 -10.65
C THR A 355 19.61 12.17 -9.38
N SER A 356 19.52 12.89 -8.27
CA SER A 356 19.04 12.39 -6.98
C SER A 356 18.69 13.53 -6.03
N ALA A 357 17.91 13.25 -4.99
CA ALA A 357 17.67 14.22 -3.92
C ALA A 357 18.97 14.57 -3.18
N THR A 358 19.83 13.58 -2.92
CA THR A 358 21.14 13.82 -2.26
C THR A 358 22.02 14.78 -3.06
N SER A 359 22.09 14.63 -4.39
CA SER A 359 22.90 15.52 -5.24
C SER A 359 22.33 16.93 -5.31
N ALA A 360 21.00 17.05 -5.28
CA ALA A 360 20.30 18.31 -5.19
C ALA A 360 20.64 19.07 -3.89
N VAL A 361 20.53 18.40 -2.74
CA VAL A 361 20.90 18.99 -1.44
C VAL A 361 22.38 19.40 -1.41
N ALA A 362 23.26 18.54 -1.93
CA ALA A 362 24.70 18.82 -1.96
C ALA A 362 25.07 20.04 -2.82
N SER A 363 24.24 20.39 -3.81
CA SER A 363 24.46 21.57 -4.65
C SER A 363 24.23 22.90 -3.94
N GLY A 364 23.42 22.90 -2.87
CA GLY A 364 22.98 24.11 -2.18
C GLY A 364 22.03 25.00 -2.99
N GLU A 365 21.49 24.50 -4.11
CA GLU A 365 20.42 25.20 -4.83
C GLU A 365 19.16 25.28 -3.95
N PRO A 366 18.48 26.44 -3.84
CA PRO A 366 17.39 26.60 -2.87
C PRO A 366 16.08 25.89 -3.26
N LYS A 367 15.89 25.63 -4.56
CA LYS A 367 14.66 25.05 -5.14
C LYS A 367 15.04 24.18 -6.34
N PRO A 368 15.83 23.12 -6.12
CA PRO A 368 16.38 22.31 -7.19
C PRO A 368 15.29 21.55 -7.94
N MET A 369 15.59 21.19 -9.19
CA MET A 369 14.88 20.11 -9.86
C MET A 369 15.72 18.84 -9.78
N TYR A 370 15.12 17.74 -9.35
CA TYR A 370 15.85 16.51 -9.12
C TYR A 370 15.04 15.29 -9.50
N MET A 371 15.73 14.16 -9.70
CA MET A 371 15.09 12.92 -10.07
C MET A 371 14.67 12.11 -8.84
N ASP A 372 13.46 11.56 -8.90
CA ASP A 372 12.93 10.60 -7.93
C ASP A 372 11.82 9.73 -8.55
N GLN A 373 11.42 8.67 -7.88
CA GLN A 373 10.34 7.79 -8.28
C GLN A 373 8.95 8.35 -7.95
N ILE A 374 7.96 8.08 -8.81
CA ILE A 374 6.56 8.37 -8.51
C ILE A 374 5.97 7.26 -7.62
N GLU A 375 6.46 7.11 -6.39
CA GLU A 375 6.03 6.04 -5.48
C GLU A 375 4.52 6.03 -5.24
N ASP A 376 3.90 7.21 -5.26
CA ASP A 376 2.46 7.36 -5.10
C ASP A 376 1.63 6.70 -6.21
N ALA A 377 2.24 6.35 -7.35
CA ALA A 377 1.60 5.57 -8.40
C ALA A 377 1.39 4.09 -8.00
N ALA A 378 2.19 3.57 -7.06
CA ALA A 378 2.01 2.23 -6.48
C ALA A 378 1.17 2.25 -5.17
N ASN A 379 1.01 3.41 -4.54
CA ASN A 379 0.34 3.54 -3.24
C ASN A 379 -1.17 3.80 -3.38
N LEU A 380 -2.00 2.78 -3.11
CA LEU A 380 -3.45 2.91 -3.15
C LEU A 380 -4.02 3.25 -1.76
N GLY A 381 -4.65 4.41 -1.60
CA GLY A 381 -5.27 4.85 -0.35
C GLY A 381 -6.71 4.36 -0.21
N PHE A 382 -7.07 3.71 0.90
CA PHE A 382 -8.42 3.21 1.14
C PHE A 382 -9.13 3.93 2.29
N THR A 383 -10.43 4.10 2.13
CA THR A 383 -11.34 4.43 3.24
C THR A 383 -12.49 3.44 3.24
N PHE A 384 -12.67 2.72 4.36
CA PHE A 384 -13.84 1.89 4.63
C PHE A 384 -14.06 1.81 6.14
N TRP A 385 -15.16 1.20 6.57
CA TRP A 385 -15.51 1.10 7.99
C TRP A 385 -15.74 -0.35 8.41
N ILE A 386 -15.24 -0.69 9.60
CA ILE A 386 -15.50 -1.98 10.25
C ILE A 386 -16.36 -1.71 11.49
N THR A 387 -17.47 -2.43 11.60
CA THR A 387 -18.29 -2.45 12.82
C THR A 387 -18.04 -3.74 13.56
N VAL A 388 -17.74 -3.60 14.86
CA VAL A 388 -17.56 -4.70 15.80
C VAL A 388 -18.69 -4.66 16.82
N ALA A 389 -19.51 -5.70 16.81
CA ALA A 389 -20.65 -5.90 17.71
C ALA A 389 -20.40 -7.14 18.58
N ASP A 390 -21.44 -7.92 18.88
CA ASP A 390 -21.35 -9.09 19.76
C ASP A 390 -20.29 -10.09 19.25
N ASN A 391 -19.29 -10.37 20.09
CA ASN A 391 -18.18 -11.28 19.77
C ASN A 391 -18.27 -12.65 20.47
N THR A 392 -19.39 -12.94 21.14
CA THR A 392 -19.55 -14.18 21.94
C THR A 392 -19.54 -15.45 21.10
N THR A 393 -19.94 -15.36 19.84
CA THR A 393 -20.00 -16.49 18.91
C THR A 393 -18.74 -16.63 18.06
N TRP A 394 -17.77 -15.72 18.21
CA TRP A 394 -16.55 -15.77 17.42
C TRP A 394 -15.72 -17.01 17.79
N PRO A 395 -15.10 -17.68 16.80
CA PRO A 395 -14.15 -18.78 17.06
C PRO A 395 -13.00 -18.35 17.98
N THR A 396 -12.62 -17.07 17.92
CA THR A 396 -11.62 -16.43 18.76
C THR A 396 -12.22 -15.18 19.41
N PRO A 397 -12.94 -15.28 20.54
CA PRO A 397 -13.71 -14.15 21.10
C PRO A 397 -12.92 -12.86 21.32
N GLY A 398 -11.62 -12.97 21.60
CA GLY A 398 -10.76 -11.82 21.84
C GLY A 398 -10.07 -11.25 20.60
N ASN A 399 -10.26 -11.81 19.39
CA ASN A 399 -9.55 -11.34 18.20
C ASN A 399 -10.33 -11.56 16.90
N PHE A 400 -10.07 -10.71 15.91
CA PHE A 400 -10.42 -10.97 14.51
C PHE A 400 -9.24 -10.65 13.59
N THR A 401 -9.37 -11.04 12.33
CA THR A 401 -8.36 -10.91 11.29
C THR A 401 -8.93 -10.15 10.10
N VAL A 402 -8.17 -9.20 9.57
CA VAL A 402 -8.40 -8.61 8.24
C VAL A 402 -7.38 -9.22 7.29
N ARG A 403 -7.86 -9.97 6.31
CA ARG A 403 -7.05 -10.64 5.30
C ARG A 403 -7.02 -9.83 4.01
N TYR A 404 -5.83 -9.54 3.51
CA TYR A 404 -5.57 -8.88 2.25
C TYR A 404 -5.02 -9.90 1.25
N THR A 405 -5.82 -10.25 0.24
CA THR A 405 -5.45 -11.25 -0.77
C THR A 405 -5.25 -10.56 -2.11
N PRO A 406 -4.01 -10.50 -2.63
CA PRO A 406 -3.78 -10.00 -3.97
C PRO A 406 -4.36 -10.95 -5.02
N VAL A 407 -4.73 -10.41 -6.18
CA VAL A 407 -5.05 -11.18 -7.38
C VAL A 407 -3.98 -10.84 -8.42
N PRO A 408 -2.90 -11.65 -8.51
CA PRO A 408 -1.85 -11.43 -9.50
C PRO A 408 -2.42 -11.38 -10.92
N SER A 409 -1.87 -10.52 -11.76
CA SER A 409 -2.23 -10.47 -13.18
C SER A 409 -1.82 -11.78 -13.86
N GLY A 410 -2.72 -12.34 -14.68
CA GLY A 410 -2.50 -13.63 -15.33
C GLY A 410 -1.56 -13.59 -16.55
N GLY A 411 -0.68 -12.59 -16.68
CA GLY A 411 0.09 -12.42 -17.92
C GLY A 411 0.95 -11.17 -18.11
N SER A 412 1.53 -10.57 -17.07
CA SER A 412 2.71 -9.70 -17.27
C SER A 412 3.66 -9.77 -16.07
N THR A 413 4.47 -10.82 -16.06
CA THR A 413 5.75 -10.88 -15.35
C THR A 413 6.69 -9.85 -15.98
N LEU A 414 7.06 -8.80 -15.25
CA LEU A 414 8.44 -8.30 -15.35
C LEU A 414 9.30 -9.24 -14.50
N PRO A 415 10.57 -9.46 -14.87
CA PRO A 415 11.33 -10.65 -14.48
C PRO A 415 11.52 -10.75 -12.96
N PRO A 416 11.60 -12.00 -12.43
CA PRO A 416 11.86 -12.22 -11.01
C PRO A 416 13.24 -11.69 -10.59
N PRO A 417 13.48 -11.44 -9.30
CA PRO A 417 14.83 -11.27 -8.79
C PRO A 417 15.57 -12.62 -8.84
N ALA A 418 16.66 -12.68 -9.60
CA ALA A 418 17.76 -13.66 -9.60
C ALA A 418 17.56 -14.87 -8.67
N GLY A 419 16.89 -15.90 -9.20
CA GLY A 419 17.12 -17.27 -8.75
C GLY A 419 18.27 -17.86 -9.57
N PRO A 420 18.85 -19.01 -9.21
CA PRO A 420 19.83 -19.65 -10.08
C PRO A 420 19.15 -20.13 -11.36
N GLU A 421 19.75 -19.83 -12.51
CA GLU A 421 19.35 -20.34 -13.82
C GLU A 421 19.03 -21.84 -13.75
N THR A 422 17.80 -22.20 -14.09
CA THR A 422 17.27 -23.55 -13.87
C THR A 422 17.57 -24.49 -15.05
N SER A 423 17.97 -23.95 -16.21
CA SER A 423 18.26 -24.71 -17.43
C SER A 423 19.27 -23.98 -18.32
N CYS A 424 20.47 -24.55 -18.48
CA CYS A 424 21.60 -23.91 -19.18
C CYS A 424 21.75 -24.29 -20.67
N SER A 425 20.66 -24.60 -21.38
CA SER A 425 20.75 -24.99 -22.80
C SER A 425 19.43 -24.88 -23.60
N ASP A 426 18.46 -24.11 -23.12
CA ASP A 426 17.14 -24.01 -23.76
C ASP A 426 16.91 -22.70 -24.52
N GLY A 427 17.89 -21.79 -24.51
CA GLY A 427 17.83 -20.51 -25.21
C GLY A 427 16.94 -19.49 -24.52
N ILE A 428 16.57 -19.71 -23.26
CA ILE A 428 15.69 -18.86 -22.47
C ILE A 428 16.45 -18.42 -21.20
N ASP A 429 16.32 -17.13 -20.89
CA ASP A 429 16.69 -16.55 -19.60
C ASP A 429 15.60 -16.95 -18.58
N ASN A 430 15.86 -17.98 -17.78
CA ASN A 430 14.86 -18.56 -16.88
C ASN A 430 14.87 -17.95 -15.48
N ASP A 431 15.90 -17.17 -15.13
CA ASP A 431 15.94 -16.40 -13.89
C ASP A 431 15.68 -14.89 -14.05
N GLY A 432 15.64 -14.42 -15.29
CA GLY A 432 15.23 -13.08 -15.68
C GLY A 432 16.29 -12.00 -15.56
N ASP A 433 17.57 -12.36 -15.44
CA ASP A 433 18.68 -11.41 -15.27
C ASP A 433 19.20 -10.80 -16.61
N SER A 434 18.57 -11.17 -17.73
CA SER A 434 18.88 -10.81 -19.11
C SER A 434 20.10 -11.51 -19.72
N LEU A 435 20.63 -12.53 -19.04
CA LEU A 435 21.60 -13.49 -19.55
C LEU A 435 20.89 -14.83 -19.72
N ALA A 436 21.34 -15.64 -20.68
CA ALA A 436 20.69 -16.92 -20.98
C ALA A 436 21.75 -17.97 -21.30
N ASP A 437 21.50 -19.22 -20.88
CA ASP A 437 22.39 -20.35 -21.05
C ASP A 437 23.84 -20.00 -20.66
N CYS A 438 24.84 -20.26 -21.50
CA CYS A 438 26.26 -20.03 -21.15
C CYS A 438 26.67 -18.56 -21.15
N ALA A 439 25.79 -17.63 -21.55
CA ALA A 439 26.03 -16.22 -21.28
C ALA A 439 25.71 -15.84 -19.83
N ASP A 440 25.05 -16.74 -19.09
CA ASP A 440 24.65 -16.59 -17.70
C ASP A 440 25.74 -17.13 -16.74
N PRO A 441 26.25 -16.32 -15.80
CA PRO A 441 27.21 -16.74 -14.78
C PRO A 441 26.72 -17.88 -13.87
N ASP A 442 25.40 -18.00 -13.65
CA ASP A 442 24.81 -19.09 -12.86
C ASP A 442 24.86 -20.44 -13.61
N CYS A 443 25.10 -20.41 -14.92
CA CYS A 443 25.34 -21.58 -15.76
C CYS A 443 26.81 -21.98 -15.91
N ALA A 444 27.76 -21.20 -15.38
CA ALA A 444 29.19 -21.48 -15.51
C ALA A 444 29.56 -22.87 -14.95
N GLY A 445 30.15 -23.73 -15.78
CA GLY A 445 30.52 -25.10 -15.43
C GLY A 445 29.37 -26.13 -15.42
N ILE A 446 28.15 -25.76 -15.83
CA ILE A 446 26.97 -26.62 -15.81
C ILE A 446 26.62 -27.13 -17.21
N GLY A 447 26.57 -28.46 -17.37
CA GLY A 447 26.00 -29.10 -18.56
C GLY A 447 26.78 -28.79 -19.85
N PHE A 448 26.14 -28.06 -20.77
CA PHE A 448 26.73 -27.63 -22.05
C PHE A 448 27.77 -26.51 -21.85
N CYS A 449 27.63 -25.70 -20.78
CA CYS A 449 28.58 -24.68 -20.34
C CYS A 449 29.68 -25.31 -19.46
N GLY A 450 30.30 -26.39 -19.93
CA GLY A 450 31.26 -27.17 -19.15
C GLY A 450 32.57 -26.41 -18.87
N PRO A 451 33.53 -26.99 -18.11
CA PRO A 451 34.79 -26.30 -17.81
C PRO A 451 35.59 -25.96 -19.08
N GLU A 452 36.09 -24.72 -19.14
CA GLU A 452 36.89 -24.23 -20.26
C GLU A 452 38.26 -24.92 -20.35
N GLY A 453 38.79 -25.07 -21.57
CA GLY A 453 40.09 -25.70 -21.83
C GLY A 453 40.08 -27.06 -22.54
N GLN A 454 38.91 -27.62 -22.87
CA GLN A 454 38.81 -28.85 -23.67
C GLN A 454 38.78 -28.55 -25.18
N ASP A 455 39.15 -29.53 -26.02
CA ASP A 455 39.18 -29.33 -27.48
C ASP A 455 37.80 -28.90 -28.03
N THR A 456 36.71 -29.32 -27.37
CA THR A 456 35.34 -28.98 -27.74
C THR A 456 34.87 -27.63 -27.23
N THR A 457 35.43 -27.10 -26.14
CA THR A 457 35.03 -25.81 -25.54
C THR A 457 35.89 -24.66 -26.08
N CYS A 458 37.16 -24.92 -26.40
CA CYS A 458 38.05 -23.91 -26.97
C CYS A 458 37.84 -23.60 -28.47
N SER A 459 36.71 -24.00 -29.04
CA SER A 459 36.38 -23.72 -30.45
C SER A 459 34.88 -23.76 -30.75
N ASP A 460 34.02 -23.72 -29.74
CA ASP A 460 32.56 -23.76 -29.91
C ASP A 460 31.93 -22.36 -30.01
N GLY A 461 32.70 -21.29 -29.78
CA GLY A 461 32.22 -19.92 -29.85
C GLY A 461 31.50 -19.44 -28.60
N ILE A 462 31.64 -20.15 -27.48
CA ILE A 462 30.96 -19.90 -26.21
C ILE A 462 32.00 -19.67 -25.10
N ASP A 463 31.65 -18.87 -24.09
CA ASP A 463 32.44 -18.67 -22.87
C ASP A 463 31.94 -19.68 -21.84
N ASN A 464 32.63 -20.82 -21.70
CA ASN A 464 32.04 -21.94 -20.97
C ASN A 464 32.32 -21.88 -19.46
N ASP A 465 33.23 -21.01 -19.01
CA ASP A 465 33.52 -20.78 -17.59
C ASP A 465 33.12 -19.39 -17.06
N GLY A 466 32.55 -18.54 -17.92
CA GLY A 466 31.87 -17.29 -17.57
C GLY A 466 32.83 -16.17 -17.15
N ASP A 467 34.08 -16.21 -17.61
CA ASP A 467 35.12 -15.24 -17.24
C ASP A 467 35.19 -14.02 -18.18
N GLY A 468 34.36 -14.02 -19.23
CA GLY A 468 34.24 -12.99 -20.25
C GLY A 468 35.09 -13.22 -21.49
N PHE A 469 35.81 -14.34 -21.59
CA PHE A 469 36.65 -14.68 -22.74
C PHE A 469 36.17 -15.95 -23.46
N ILE A 470 36.15 -15.91 -24.79
CA ILE A 470 35.63 -17.00 -25.64
C ILE A 470 36.78 -17.70 -26.38
N ASP A 471 36.76 -19.03 -26.41
CA ASP A 471 37.67 -19.89 -27.19
C ASP A 471 39.16 -19.51 -27.02
N CYS A 472 39.87 -19.24 -28.11
CA CYS A 472 41.30 -18.92 -28.09
C CYS A 472 41.61 -17.53 -27.52
N ALA A 473 40.60 -16.71 -27.24
CA ALA A 473 40.77 -15.51 -26.44
C ALA A 473 40.80 -15.83 -24.93
N ASP A 474 40.29 -17.00 -24.53
CA ASP A 474 40.32 -17.48 -23.15
C ASP A 474 41.69 -18.05 -22.75
N SER A 475 42.06 -17.78 -21.50
CA SER A 475 43.35 -18.14 -20.92
C SER A 475 43.45 -19.63 -20.51
N GLY A 476 42.32 -20.25 -20.18
CA GLY A 476 42.15 -21.70 -20.02
C GLY A 476 42.42 -22.47 -21.33
N CYS A 477 42.10 -21.86 -22.47
CA CYS A 477 42.32 -22.41 -23.80
C CYS A 477 43.74 -22.25 -24.37
N ALA A 478 44.60 -21.47 -23.72
CA ALA A 478 45.96 -21.20 -24.21
C ALA A 478 46.83 -22.45 -24.45
N LYS A 479 46.49 -23.58 -23.80
CA LYS A 479 47.19 -24.85 -23.97
C LYS A 479 46.48 -25.84 -24.90
N ASN A 480 45.28 -25.52 -25.37
CA ASN A 480 44.47 -26.39 -26.21
C ASN A 480 45.04 -26.51 -27.64
N ARG A 481 44.79 -27.63 -28.33
CA ARG A 481 45.27 -27.82 -29.71
C ARG A 481 44.57 -26.88 -30.70
N SER A 482 43.30 -26.56 -30.47
CA SER A 482 42.50 -25.68 -31.35
C SER A 482 43.03 -24.24 -31.42
N CYS A 483 43.81 -23.81 -30.42
CA CYS A 483 44.31 -22.45 -30.26
C CYS A 483 45.83 -22.29 -30.44
N ARG A 484 46.49 -23.30 -31.03
CA ARG A 484 47.96 -23.35 -31.19
C ARG A 484 48.42 -23.35 -32.63
#